data_AF-A0A061EYU4-F1
#
_entry.id   AF-A0A061EYU4-F1
#
_cell.length_a   1.000
_cell.length_b   1.000
_cell.length_c   1.000
_cell.angle_alpha   90.00
_cell.angle_beta   90.00
_cell.angle_gamma   90.00
#
_symmetry.space_group_name_H-M   'P 1'
#
loop_
_entity.id
_entity.type
_entity.pdbx_description
1 polymer ?
#
loop_
_entity_poly.entity_id
_entity_poly.type
_entity_poly.pdbx_seq_one_letter_code
_entity_poly.pdbx_strand_id
1 'polypeptide(L)'
;MATSMILLSHLRRSSGLSTLSLARVSHLPSLPAPLSHPYFSPCLCPFAPSIARSFFSSADNVEESILPVRAIVSLLDGYHNLTGFPWCPIFPFLIASLHYINVQISFGTSSVKKADPLLAKVYKFYLDFLTLPFFGIGFLIPQGSLVYWVTNSSLSLIQQLTLKHPAVRAKLGLPDKDALATVENSEESSTAGTPSVEPPSKQRRIAVQNLSPKELLALSIKHLSREEKDLAISLLKLALDKDPEHVKAMVVMGQTLMQKGLLVEASEYLEHAISKLSLSGHLTEVEDVDHLILSSQWAGVVYMKQGKKAEGLAHLERIANLKEPEDPKSKAHYFDGLLLLSSALLDSGRKAEALKFLRLVVAYNPNYNYLLEEVENEEDNFASDLVNSRRRDY
;
A
#
# COMPACT_ATOMS: atom_id res chain seq x y z
N MET A 1 20.14 -2.27 17.06
CA MET A 1 18.73 -2.65 16.81
C MET A 1 17.95 -1.55 16.09
N ALA A 2 18.26 -0.26 16.29
CA ALA A 2 17.64 0.86 15.58
C ALA A 2 17.92 0.88 14.05
N THR A 3 19.12 0.51 13.61
CA THR A 3 19.52 0.50 12.19
C THR A 3 18.75 -0.49 11.32
N SER A 4 18.35 -1.65 11.86
CA SER A 4 17.48 -2.60 11.17
C SER A 4 16.08 -2.00 10.88
N MET A 5 15.62 -1.01 11.66
CA MET A 5 14.36 -0.32 11.40
C MET A 5 14.46 0.71 10.28
N ILE A 6 15.63 1.28 9.99
CA ILE A 6 15.81 2.26 8.90
C ILE A 6 15.71 1.55 7.54
N LEU A 7 16.42 0.44 7.38
CA LEU A 7 16.34 -0.38 6.16
C LEU A 7 14.94 -0.96 5.96
N LEU A 8 14.29 -1.43 7.04
CA LEU A 8 12.94 -2.00 6.98
C LEU A 8 11.84 -0.94 6.78
N SER A 9 11.96 0.25 7.37
CA SER A 9 10.99 1.35 7.18
C SER A 9 11.07 1.93 5.78
N HIS A 10 12.27 2.07 5.20
CA HIS A 10 12.42 2.47 3.79
C HIS A 10 12.01 1.39 2.81
N LEU A 11 12.24 0.10 3.10
CA LEU A 11 11.70 -1.00 2.31
C LEU A 11 10.17 -1.07 2.40
N ARG A 12 9.57 -0.71 3.54
CA ARG A 12 8.11 -0.62 3.74
C ARG A 12 7.49 0.62 3.10
N ARG A 13 8.24 1.71 2.96
CA ARG A 13 7.80 2.95 2.29
C ARG A 13 7.98 2.87 0.77
N SER A 14 8.99 2.16 0.29
CA SER A 14 9.22 1.88 -1.15
C SER A 14 8.42 0.70 -1.70
N SER A 15 7.77 -0.10 -0.83
CA SER A 15 6.83 -1.17 -1.25
C SER A 15 5.46 -0.67 -1.71
N GLY A 16 5.17 0.63 -1.61
CA GLY A 16 4.04 1.24 -2.30
C GLY A 16 4.44 1.60 -3.72
N LEU A 17 3.84 0.98 -4.73
CA LEU A 17 3.93 1.44 -6.12
C LEU A 17 3.43 2.89 -6.22
N SER A 18 4.32 3.86 -6.09
CA SER A 18 3.96 5.28 -6.16
C SER A 18 5.16 6.13 -6.54
N THR A 19 5.70 5.92 -7.75
CA THR A 19 6.41 6.98 -8.47
C THR A 19 5.79 7.15 -9.86
N LEU A 20 4.50 7.50 -9.87
CA LEU A 20 3.85 8.16 -10.99
C LEU A 20 2.86 9.19 -10.44
N SER A 21 3.18 10.46 -10.69
CA SER A 21 2.24 11.58 -10.83
C SER A 21 1.56 12.21 -9.58
N LEU A 22 1.96 13.48 -9.36
CA LEU A 22 1.15 14.67 -8.99
C LEU A 22 1.12 15.18 -7.53
N ALA A 23 1.95 16.21 -7.33
CA ALA A 23 1.80 17.48 -6.60
C ALA A 23 0.68 17.71 -5.55
N ARG A 24 1.14 18.29 -4.42
CA ARG A 24 0.74 19.59 -3.81
C ARG A 24 -0.04 19.57 -2.47
N VAL A 25 0.70 19.98 -1.42
CA VAL A 25 0.38 20.95 -0.33
C VAL A 25 -0.79 20.67 0.61
N SER A 26 -0.48 20.54 1.91
CA SER A 26 -0.93 21.50 2.94
C SER A 26 -0.10 21.39 4.22
N HIS A 27 0.42 22.53 4.66
CA HIS A 27 0.99 22.80 5.98
C HIS A 27 -0.12 23.22 6.95
N LEU A 28 -0.05 22.81 8.23
CA LEU A 28 -0.06 23.66 9.44
C LEU A 28 0.02 22.76 10.72
N PRO A 29 0.27 23.30 11.95
CA PRO A 29 1.31 22.79 12.83
C PRO A 29 0.75 22.09 14.08
N SER A 30 1.54 21.17 14.65
CA SER A 30 1.26 20.55 15.94
C SER A 30 1.99 21.27 17.08
N LEU A 31 1.25 21.69 18.11
CA LEU A 31 1.73 21.97 19.47
C LEU A 31 0.90 21.12 20.47
N PRO A 32 1.35 20.92 21.73
CA PRO A 32 1.76 19.62 22.25
C PRO A 32 0.74 19.00 23.21
N ALA A 33 0.98 17.71 23.51
CA ALA A 33 0.21 16.89 24.44
C ALA A 33 0.28 17.36 25.90
N PRO A 34 -0.69 16.95 26.74
CA PRO A 34 -0.43 16.71 28.15
C PRO A 34 -0.70 15.26 28.57
N LEU A 35 0.32 14.70 29.21
CA LEU A 35 0.33 13.90 30.45
C LEU A 35 -0.82 12.91 30.75
N SER A 36 -0.38 11.65 30.80
CA SER A 36 -0.86 10.48 31.54
C SER A 36 -1.72 10.71 32.79
N HIS A 37 -2.83 9.95 32.91
CA HIS A 37 -3.07 8.99 34.00
C HIS A 37 -4.17 7.96 33.64
N PRO A 38 -4.16 6.74 34.24
CA PRO A 38 -4.95 5.60 33.81
C PRO A 38 -6.19 5.38 34.69
N TYR A 39 -7.36 5.09 34.12
CA TYR A 39 -8.40 4.27 34.77
C TYR A 39 -9.34 3.70 33.70
N PHE A 40 -9.34 2.37 33.56
CA PHE A 40 -10.42 1.61 32.95
C PHE A 40 -11.63 1.63 33.89
N SER A 41 -12.78 2.08 33.40
CA SER A 41 -14.09 1.82 34.01
C SER A 41 -15.09 1.42 32.91
N PRO A 42 -15.76 0.26 33.04
CA PRO A 42 -16.80 -0.17 32.10
C PRO A 42 -18.10 0.64 32.32
N CYS A 43 -18.85 0.83 31.24
CA CYS A 43 -20.10 1.58 31.16
C CYS A 43 -21.05 1.35 32.35
N LEU A 44 -21.19 2.38 33.19
CA LEU A 44 -22.33 2.59 34.08
C LEU A 44 -23.05 3.83 33.57
N CYS A 45 -24.29 3.66 33.13
CA CYS A 45 -25.18 4.77 32.81
C CYS A 45 -25.69 5.41 34.11
N PRO A 46 -25.51 6.72 34.28
CA PRO A 46 -26.60 7.54 34.79
C PRO A 46 -26.76 8.78 33.89
N PHE A 47 -27.79 8.78 33.05
CA PHE A 47 -28.22 10.00 32.37
C PHE A 47 -29.20 10.76 33.27
N ALA A 48 -28.76 11.91 33.78
CA ALA A 48 -29.65 13.02 34.10
C ALA A 48 -29.87 13.86 32.81
N PRO A 49 -31.09 14.36 32.55
CA PRO A 49 -31.45 14.97 31.27
C PRO A 49 -31.06 16.44 31.26
N SER A 50 -29.84 16.80 30.83
CA SER A 50 -29.49 18.23 30.74
C SER A 50 -28.49 18.63 29.63
N ILE A 51 -27.86 17.69 28.91
CA ILE A 51 -26.78 18.01 27.96
C ILE A 51 -27.27 18.08 26.49
N ALA A 52 -28.58 18.12 26.25
CA ALA A 52 -29.10 18.37 24.89
C ALA A 52 -29.17 19.87 24.52
N ARG A 53 -28.90 20.78 25.45
CA ARG A 53 -29.22 22.22 25.27
C ARG A 53 -28.02 23.18 25.20
N SER A 54 -26.78 22.73 25.36
CA SER A 54 -25.62 23.64 25.45
C SER A 54 -24.68 23.67 24.23
N PHE A 55 -24.88 22.85 23.20
CA PHE A 55 -23.98 22.83 22.03
C PHE A 55 -24.39 23.76 20.88
N PHE A 56 -25.57 24.37 20.92
CA PHE A 56 -26.04 25.27 19.87
C PHE A 56 -26.52 26.60 20.46
N SER A 57 -25.58 27.43 20.89
CA SER A 57 -25.81 28.87 21.05
C SER A 57 -24.59 29.62 20.54
N SER A 58 -24.51 29.78 19.22
CA SER A 58 -23.83 30.91 18.60
C SER A 58 -24.29 31.07 17.15
N ALA A 59 -25.03 32.15 16.95
CA ALA A 59 -25.37 32.91 15.74
C ALA A 59 -25.26 32.25 14.33
N ASP A 60 -26.43 32.14 13.70
CA ASP A 60 -26.75 32.63 12.34
C ASP A 60 -25.85 32.18 11.17
N ASN A 61 -26.08 30.95 10.68
CA ASN A 61 -26.02 30.53 9.25
C ASN A 61 -25.92 28.98 9.05
N VAL A 62 -26.37 28.15 9.99
CA VAL A 62 -26.17 26.67 9.92
C VAL A 62 -27.48 25.89 9.68
N GLU A 63 -28.57 26.53 9.27
CA GLU A 63 -29.87 25.85 9.25
C GLU A 63 -30.05 24.84 8.10
N GLU A 64 -29.39 25.03 6.95
CA GLU A 64 -29.47 24.09 5.82
C GLU A 64 -28.55 22.86 5.96
N SER A 65 -27.44 22.96 6.71
CA SER A 65 -26.49 21.86 6.89
C SER A 65 -26.93 20.82 7.94
N ILE A 66 -28.00 21.11 8.70
CA ILE A 66 -28.48 20.28 9.82
C ILE A 66 -29.55 19.26 9.36
N LEU A 67 -30.13 19.43 8.17
CA LEU A 67 -31.24 18.58 7.70
C LEU A 67 -30.92 17.07 7.63
N PRO A 68 -29.76 16.63 7.10
CA PRO A 68 -29.45 15.20 7.03
C PRO A 68 -29.22 14.59 8.43
N VAL A 69 -28.56 15.36 9.31
CA VAL A 69 -28.28 14.93 10.68
C VAL A 69 -29.58 14.80 11.48
N ARG A 70 -30.49 15.77 11.35
CA ARG A 70 -31.82 15.73 11.99
C ARG A 70 -32.66 14.54 11.49
N ALA A 71 -32.59 14.21 10.20
CA ALA A 71 -33.29 13.06 9.65
C ALA A 71 -32.76 11.72 10.22
N ILE A 72 -31.44 11.59 10.34
CA ILE A 72 -30.81 10.40 10.94
C ILE A 72 -31.19 10.29 12.43
N VAL A 73 -31.13 11.40 13.18
CA VAL A 73 -31.54 11.42 14.59
C VAL A 73 -33.01 11.04 14.74
N SER A 74 -33.90 11.59 13.92
CA SER A 74 -35.34 11.26 13.95
C SER A 74 -35.63 9.81 13.58
N LEU A 75 -34.88 9.22 12.65
CA LEU A 75 -34.99 7.80 12.28
C LEU A 75 -34.55 6.89 13.45
N LEU A 76 -33.45 7.24 14.11
CA LEU A 76 -32.92 6.50 15.26
C LEU A 76 -33.84 6.63 16.48
N ASP A 77 -34.39 7.82 16.73
CA ASP A 77 -35.43 8.06 17.75
C ASP A 77 -36.68 7.21 17.48
N GLY A 78 -37.12 7.15 16.22
CA GLY A 78 -38.26 6.30 15.81
C GLY A 78 -38.01 4.82 16.07
N TYR A 79 -36.81 4.33 15.74
CA TYR A 79 -36.42 2.95 16.00
C TYR A 79 -36.32 2.63 17.50
N HIS A 80 -35.75 3.54 18.29
CA HIS A 80 -35.68 3.43 19.74
C HIS A 80 -37.08 3.30 20.35
N ASN A 81 -38.00 4.18 19.94
CA ASN A 81 -39.39 4.19 20.43
C ASN A 81 -40.18 2.94 20.01
N LEU A 82 -39.87 2.35 18.85
CA LEU A 82 -40.53 1.11 18.37
C LEU A 82 -40.02 -0.15 19.08
N THR A 83 -38.74 -0.19 19.46
CA THR A 83 -38.08 -1.40 19.97
C THR A 83 -37.90 -1.41 21.49
N GLY A 84 -38.02 -0.24 22.15
CA GLY A 84 -37.73 -0.07 23.58
C GLY A 84 -36.26 -0.35 23.94
N PHE A 85 -35.39 -0.44 22.94
CA PHE A 85 -34.03 -0.94 23.07
C PHE A 85 -33.07 0.18 23.48
N PRO A 86 -32.08 -0.03 24.38
CA PRO A 86 -31.13 1.02 24.75
C PRO A 86 -30.37 1.56 23.53
N TRP A 87 -29.99 2.84 23.53
CA TRP A 87 -29.25 3.48 22.43
C TRP A 87 -27.91 2.80 22.09
N CYS A 88 -27.27 2.22 23.10
CA CYS A 88 -25.94 1.63 23.01
C CYS A 88 -25.82 0.46 22.01
N PRO A 89 -26.69 -0.57 22.04
CA PRO A 89 -26.64 -1.68 21.08
C PRO A 89 -27.12 -1.37 19.66
N ILE A 90 -27.83 -0.26 19.40
CA ILE A 90 -28.41 0.02 18.08
C ILE A 90 -27.34 0.06 16.99
N PHE A 91 -26.23 0.77 17.22
CA PHE A 91 -25.15 0.89 16.25
C PHE A 91 -24.39 -0.43 16.01
N PRO A 92 -23.97 -1.20 17.05
CA PRO A 92 -23.42 -2.54 16.87
C PRO A 92 -24.31 -3.49 16.05
N PHE A 93 -25.62 -3.52 16.33
CA PHE A 93 -26.56 -4.33 15.56
C PHE A 93 -26.64 -3.86 14.11
N LEU A 94 -26.69 -2.56 13.89
CA LEU A 94 -26.79 -1.98 12.55
C LEU A 94 -25.54 -2.28 11.73
N ILE A 95 -24.34 -2.11 12.29
CA ILE A 95 -23.06 -2.41 11.62
C ILE A 95 -22.95 -3.88 11.27
N ALA A 96 -23.23 -4.77 12.23
CA ALA A 96 -23.18 -6.21 12.00
C ALA A 96 -24.18 -6.65 10.92
N SER A 97 -25.41 -6.15 10.98
CA SER A 97 -26.45 -6.44 9.98
C SER A 97 -26.04 -5.95 8.59
N LEU A 98 -25.49 -4.74 8.50
CA LEU A 98 -25.10 -4.11 7.25
C LEU A 98 -23.87 -4.76 6.61
N HIS A 99 -22.90 -5.18 7.43
CA HIS A 99 -21.78 -6.03 7.01
C HIS A 99 -22.29 -7.35 6.43
N TYR A 100 -23.15 -8.06 7.15
CA TYR A 100 -23.72 -9.33 6.70
C TYR A 100 -24.47 -9.18 5.38
N ILE A 101 -25.34 -8.17 5.25
CA ILE A 101 -26.09 -7.89 4.02
C ILE A 101 -25.13 -7.59 2.85
N ASN A 102 -24.10 -6.77 3.07
CA ASN A 102 -23.08 -6.48 2.05
C ASN A 102 -22.35 -7.75 1.59
N VAL A 103 -22.02 -8.67 2.50
CA VAL A 103 -21.43 -9.98 2.15
C VAL A 103 -22.42 -10.82 1.35
N GLN A 104 -23.68 -10.95 1.79
CA GLN A 104 -24.69 -11.73 1.08
C GLN A 104 -24.96 -11.19 -0.32
N ILE A 105 -24.97 -9.87 -0.51
CA ILE A 105 -25.15 -9.26 -1.84
C ILE A 105 -23.90 -9.43 -2.69
N SER A 106 -22.70 -9.25 -2.14
CA SER A 106 -21.45 -9.40 -2.88
C SER A 106 -21.25 -10.82 -3.41
N PHE A 107 -21.66 -11.84 -2.64
CA PHE A 107 -21.58 -13.25 -3.03
C PHE A 107 -22.90 -13.83 -3.56
N GLY A 108 -23.97 -13.02 -3.61
CA GLY A 108 -25.29 -13.42 -4.12
C GLY A 108 -25.31 -13.52 -5.63
N THR A 109 -25.83 -14.65 -6.13
CA THR A 109 -26.07 -15.01 -7.54
C THR A 109 -24.93 -14.60 -8.50
N SER A 110 -24.10 -15.59 -8.87
CA SER A 110 -23.25 -15.64 -10.08
C SER A 110 -21.92 -14.85 -10.20
N SER A 111 -21.18 -14.57 -9.11
CA SER A 111 -19.80 -14.01 -9.26
C SER A 111 -18.65 -15.03 -9.16
N VAL A 112 -18.94 -16.32 -9.03
CA VAL A 112 -17.91 -17.37 -8.81
C VAL A 112 -17.98 -18.41 -9.93
N LYS A 113 -17.78 -17.97 -11.18
CA LYS A 113 -17.46 -18.89 -12.29
C LYS A 113 -15.99 -18.80 -12.73
N LYS A 114 -15.21 -17.83 -12.21
CA LYS A 114 -13.77 -17.66 -12.50
C LYS A 114 -12.82 -17.95 -11.34
N ALA A 115 -13.33 -18.01 -10.11
CA ALA A 115 -12.56 -18.39 -8.94
C ALA A 115 -12.93 -19.81 -8.53
N ASP A 116 -12.00 -20.53 -7.91
CA ASP A 116 -12.24 -21.86 -7.38
C ASP A 116 -13.51 -21.83 -6.48
N PRO A 117 -14.58 -22.56 -6.83
CA PRO A 117 -15.85 -22.50 -6.13
C PRO A 117 -15.72 -22.85 -4.64
N LEU A 118 -14.70 -23.65 -4.28
CA LEU A 118 -14.40 -23.96 -2.89
C LEU A 118 -13.80 -22.76 -2.16
N LEU A 119 -12.83 -22.08 -2.77
CA LEU A 119 -12.18 -20.91 -2.17
C LEU A 119 -13.18 -19.78 -1.90
N ALA A 120 -14.08 -19.51 -2.85
CA ALA A 120 -15.09 -18.47 -2.67
C ALA A 120 -16.11 -18.83 -1.59
N LYS A 121 -16.46 -20.11 -1.44
CA LYS A 121 -17.36 -20.58 -0.39
C LYS A 121 -16.71 -20.48 1.00
N VAL A 122 -15.43 -20.86 1.12
CA VAL A 122 -14.63 -20.72 2.34
C VAL A 122 -14.45 -19.25 2.70
N TYR A 123 -14.14 -18.41 1.73
CA TYR A 123 -13.96 -16.98 1.94
C TYR A 123 -15.27 -16.28 2.33
N LYS A 124 -16.39 -16.63 1.68
CA LYS A 124 -17.72 -16.16 2.11
C LYS A 124 -18.02 -16.56 3.55
N PHE A 125 -17.79 -17.83 3.89
CA PHE A 125 -18.02 -18.33 5.25
C PHE A 125 -17.19 -17.58 6.29
N TYR A 126 -15.93 -17.29 5.98
CA TYR A 126 -15.06 -16.45 6.82
C TYR A 126 -15.62 -15.04 7.02
N LEU A 127 -16.07 -14.37 5.95
CA LEU A 127 -16.65 -13.04 6.03
C LEU A 127 -17.98 -13.01 6.79
N ASP A 128 -18.81 -14.04 6.63
CA ASP A 128 -20.05 -14.22 7.40
C ASP A 128 -19.71 -14.40 8.89
N PHE A 129 -18.70 -15.21 9.22
CA PHE A 129 -18.23 -15.40 10.59
C PHE A 129 -17.72 -14.10 11.23
N LEU A 130 -17.04 -13.24 10.46
CA LEU A 130 -16.57 -11.93 10.94
C LEU A 130 -17.68 -10.98 11.41
N THR A 131 -18.95 -11.25 11.06
CA THR A 131 -20.10 -10.50 11.58
C THR A 131 -20.15 -10.49 13.12
N LEU A 132 -19.77 -11.60 13.75
CA LEU A 132 -19.78 -11.75 15.22
C LEU A 132 -18.71 -10.86 15.89
N PRO A 133 -17.43 -10.87 15.46
CA PRO A 133 -16.44 -9.88 15.88
C PRO A 133 -16.88 -8.43 15.64
N PHE A 134 -17.47 -8.10 14.48
CA PHE A 134 -17.94 -6.74 14.21
C PHE A 134 -19.02 -6.29 15.19
N PHE A 135 -19.94 -7.19 15.55
CA PHE A 135 -20.92 -6.93 16.60
C PHE A 135 -20.26 -6.65 17.95
N GLY A 136 -19.31 -7.49 18.38
CA GLY A 136 -18.61 -7.32 19.65
C GLY A 136 -17.75 -6.05 19.71
N ILE A 137 -16.99 -5.76 18.66
CA ILE A 137 -16.14 -4.57 18.54
C ILE A 137 -16.99 -3.29 18.53
N GLY A 138 -18.22 -3.35 18.02
CA GLY A 138 -19.15 -2.22 18.04
C GLY A 138 -19.39 -1.66 19.46
N PHE A 139 -19.30 -2.49 20.50
CA PHE A 139 -19.45 -2.05 21.89
C PHE A 139 -18.19 -1.40 22.47
N LEU A 140 -17.03 -1.57 21.82
CA LEU A 140 -15.73 -1.08 22.28
C LEU A 140 -15.33 0.24 21.61
N ILE A 141 -15.97 0.59 20.50
CA ILE A 141 -15.63 1.75 19.68
C ILE A 141 -16.46 2.98 20.09
N PRO A 142 -15.87 4.20 20.10
CA PRO A 142 -16.61 5.44 20.34
C PRO A 142 -17.78 5.64 19.36
N GLN A 143 -18.92 6.11 19.88
CA GLN A 143 -20.18 6.22 19.11
C GLN A 143 -20.05 7.05 17.82
N GLY A 144 -19.24 8.11 17.81
CA GLY A 144 -19.02 8.92 16.60
C GLY A 144 -18.37 8.15 15.44
N SER A 145 -17.46 7.22 15.75
CA SER A 145 -16.82 6.36 14.74
C SER A 145 -17.81 5.33 14.18
N LEU A 146 -18.75 4.86 14.99
CA LEU A 146 -19.81 3.94 14.55
C LEU A 146 -20.75 4.61 13.54
N VAL A 147 -21.09 5.89 13.72
CA VAL A 147 -21.90 6.65 12.75
C VAL A 147 -21.21 6.68 11.39
N TYR A 148 -19.91 7.02 11.35
CA TYR A 148 -19.14 7.02 10.11
C TYR A 148 -19.15 5.64 9.42
N TRP A 149 -18.96 4.56 10.18
CA TRP A 149 -19.00 3.20 9.66
C TRP A 149 -20.37 2.80 9.10
N VAL A 150 -21.45 3.14 9.81
CA VAL A 150 -22.82 2.90 9.33
C VAL A 150 -23.06 3.65 8.03
N THR A 151 -22.69 4.93 7.97
CA THR A 151 -22.88 5.75 6.77
C THR A 151 -22.08 5.20 5.58
N ASN A 152 -20.79 4.91 5.77
CA ASN A 152 -19.93 4.37 4.71
C ASN A 152 -20.43 3.02 4.19
N SER A 153 -20.84 2.14 5.11
CA SER A 153 -21.36 0.82 4.77
C SER A 153 -22.73 0.90 4.07
N SER A 154 -23.55 1.90 4.42
CA SER A 154 -24.86 2.14 3.80
C SER A 154 -24.70 2.65 2.37
N LEU A 155 -23.77 3.59 2.15
CA LEU A 155 -23.46 4.08 0.81
C LEU A 155 -22.89 2.96 -0.08
N SER A 156 -22.03 2.11 0.48
CA SER A 156 -21.51 0.93 -0.21
C SER A 156 -22.64 -0.01 -0.63
N LEU A 157 -23.60 -0.27 0.26
CA LEU A 157 -24.77 -1.09 -0.03
C LEU A 157 -25.62 -0.48 -1.16
N ILE A 158 -25.92 0.82 -1.08
CA ILE A 158 -26.68 1.54 -2.11
C ILE A 158 -25.97 1.47 -3.46
N GLN A 159 -24.64 1.67 -3.48
CA GLN A 159 -23.85 1.55 -4.70
C GLN A 159 -23.93 0.14 -5.29
N GLN A 160 -23.80 -0.90 -4.47
CA GLN A 160 -23.89 -2.28 -4.92
C GLN A 160 -25.28 -2.61 -5.50
N LEU A 161 -26.35 -2.18 -4.85
CA LEU A 161 -27.73 -2.38 -5.33
C LEU A 161 -27.98 -1.60 -6.64
N THR A 162 -27.51 -0.35 -6.72
CA THR A 162 -27.66 0.49 -7.91
C THR A 162 -26.94 -0.10 -9.12
N LEU A 163 -25.72 -0.61 -8.93
CA LEU A 163 -24.94 -1.26 -10.00
C LEU A 163 -25.47 -2.66 -10.37
N LYS A 164 -26.33 -3.27 -9.55
CA LYS A 164 -27.05 -4.49 -9.91
C LYS A 164 -28.33 -4.21 -10.68
N HIS A 165 -28.88 -2.99 -10.63
CA HIS A 165 -30.12 -2.66 -11.30
C HIS A 165 -29.95 -2.64 -12.85
N PRO A 166 -30.72 -3.45 -13.61
CA PRO A 166 -30.54 -3.60 -15.06
C PRO A 166 -30.61 -2.28 -15.84
N ALA A 167 -31.54 -1.39 -15.49
CA ALA A 167 -31.68 -0.10 -16.17
C ALA A 167 -30.46 0.83 -15.99
N VAL A 168 -29.82 0.78 -14.82
CA VAL A 168 -28.63 1.59 -14.51
C VAL A 168 -27.42 1.00 -15.24
N ARG A 169 -27.28 -0.33 -15.24
CA ARG A 169 -26.23 -1.03 -16.00
C ARG A 169 -26.33 -0.73 -17.49
N ALA A 170 -27.52 -0.79 -18.07
CA ALA A 170 -27.76 -0.47 -19.47
C ALA A 170 -27.38 0.98 -19.81
N LYS A 171 -27.76 1.94 -18.95
CA LYS A 171 -27.36 3.35 -19.12
C LYS A 171 -25.86 3.59 -18.99
N LEU A 172 -25.16 2.79 -18.19
CA LEU A 172 -23.71 2.83 -18.00
C LEU A 172 -22.92 1.96 -18.99
N GLY A 173 -23.59 1.27 -19.92
CA GLY A 173 -22.95 0.36 -20.88
C GLY A 173 -22.31 -0.88 -20.25
N LEU A 174 -22.74 -1.27 -19.05
CA LEU A 174 -22.26 -2.48 -18.36
C LEU A 174 -22.97 -3.73 -18.89
N PRO A 175 -22.26 -4.84 -19.14
CA PRO A 175 -22.86 -6.06 -19.66
C PRO A 175 -23.90 -6.63 -18.69
N ASP A 176 -24.99 -7.15 -19.26
CA ASP A 176 -26.07 -7.76 -18.49
C ASP A 176 -25.63 -9.11 -17.92
N LYS A 177 -25.90 -9.32 -16.64
CA LYS A 177 -25.36 -10.46 -15.90
C LYS A 177 -26.08 -11.76 -16.27
N ASP A 178 -27.33 -11.65 -16.72
CA ASP A 178 -28.18 -12.78 -17.11
C ASP A 178 -27.98 -13.15 -18.60
N ALA A 179 -27.68 -12.19 -19.47
CA ALA A 179 -27.34 -12.46 -20.87
C ALA A 179 -26.05 -13.31 -20.99
N LEU A 180 -25.10 -13.14 -20.07
CA LEU A 180 -23.86 -13.92 -20.02
C LEU A 180 -24.09 -15.36 -19.53
N ALA A 181 -25.12 -15.59 -18.70
CA ALA A 181 -25.47 -16.93 -18.20
C ALA A 181 -26.25 -17.76 -19.24
N THR A 182 -27.08 -17.10 -20.06
CA THR A 182 -27.85 -17.77 -21.13
C THR A 182 -26.97 -18.17 -22.31
N VAL A 183 -25.92 -17.40 -22.61
CA VAL A 183 -24.93 -17.76 -23.64
C VAL A 183 -24.08 -18.96 -23.21
N GLU A 184 -23.69 -19.04 -21.93
CA GLU A 184 -22.91 -20.19 -21.42
C GLU A 184 -23.74 -21.48 -21.24
N ASN A 185 -25.03 -21.39 -20.89
CA ASN A 185 -25.87 -22.58 -20.70
C ASN A 185 -26.43 -23.16 -22.02
N SER A 186 -26.34 -22.43 -23.13
CA SER A 186 -26.79 -22.91 -24.44
C SER A 186 -25.72 -23.71 -25.19
N GLU A 187 -24.45 -23.66 -24.76
CA GLU A 187 -23.35 -24.41 -25.37
C GLU A 187 -23.20 -25.85 -24.84
N GLU A 188 -23.99 -26.27 -23.85
CA GLU A 188 -23.95 -27.64 -23.29
C GLU A 188 -25.02 -28.61 -23.85
N SER A 189 -25.80 -28.19 -24.86
CA SER A 189 -26.73 -29.08 -25.56
C SER A 189 -26.80 -28.77 -27.06
N SER A 190 -25.74 -29.09 -27.80
CA SER A 190 -25.83 -29.45 -29.23
C SER A 190 -24.50 -29.99 -29.74
N THR A 191 -24.29 -31.29 -29.58
CA THR A 191 -23.25 -32.04 -30.30
C THR A 191 -23.76 -32.40 -31.69
N ALA A 192 -23.38 -31.62 -32.70
CA ALA A 192 -23.13 -32.11 -34.07
C ALA A 192 -22.54 -30.98 -34.94
N GLY A 193 -21.25 -31.13 -35.33
CA GLY A 193 -20.64 -30.40 -36.44
C GLY A 193 -19.57 -29.36 -36.06
N THR A 194 -18.29 -29.75 -36.19
CA THR A 194 -17.10 -28.87 -36.30
C THR A 194 -17.28 -27.79 -37.39
N PRO A 195 -16.65 -26.59 -37.29
CA PRO A 195 -15.20 -26.44 -37.18
C PRO A 195 -14.69 -25.45 -36.11
N SER A 196 -13.67 -25.91 -35.38
CA SER A 196 -12.55 -25.20 -34.75
C SER A 196 -12.67 -23.68 -34.53
N VAL A 197 -13.01 -23.28 -33.30
CA VAL A 197 -12.65 -21.97 -32.73
C VAL A 197 -11.64 -22.21 -31.61
N GLU A 198 -10.44 -21.69 -31.76
CA GLU A 198 -9.39 -21.81 -30.73
C GLU A 198 -9.82 -21.11 -29.42
N PRO A 199 -9.48 -21.68 -28.25
CA PRO A 199 -9.93 -21.15 -26.98
C PRO A 199 -9.33 -19.77 -26.66
N PRO A 200 -10.03 -18.91 -25.89
CA PRO A 200 -9.62 -17.53 -25.59
C PRO A 200 -8.28 -17.42 -24.84
N SER A 201 -7.81 -18.51 -24.22
CA SER A 201 -6.50 -18.60 -23.58
C SER A 201 -5.34 -18.58 -24.60
N LYS A 202 -5.52 -19.16 -25.79
CA LYS A 202 -4.53 -19.10 -26.87
C LYS A 202 -4.50 -17.72 -27.51
N GLN A 203 -5.65 -17.11 -27.79
CA GLN A 203 -5.72 -15.75 -28.34
C GLN A 203 -5.09 -14.71 -27.41
N ARG A 204 -5.30 -14.82 -26.08
CA ARG A 204 -4.64 -13.93 -25.11
C ARG A 204 -3.12 -14.16 -25.07
N ARG A 205 -2.65 -15.41 -25.16
CA ARG A 205 -1.21 -15.72 -25.27
C ARG A 205 -0.61 -15.18 -26.57
N ILE A 206 -1.28 -15.32 -27.70
CA ILE A 206 -0.84 -14.83 -29.01
C ILE A 206 -0.79 -13.29 -29.00
N ALA A 207 -1.79 -12.64 -28.41
CA ALA A 207 -1.81 -11.18 -28.27
C ALA A 207 -0.63 -10.66 -27.43
N VAL A 208 -0.30 -11.32 -26.32
CA VAL A 208 0.84 -10.95 -25.48
C VAL A 208 2.18 -11.21 -26.20
N GLN A 209 2.30 -12.28 -26.98
CA GLN A 209 3.50 -12.56 -27.78
C GLN A 209 3.76 -11.53 -28.89
N ASN A 210 2.71 -10.84 -29.37
CA ASN A 210 2.84 -9.82 -30.42
C ASN A 210 3.21 -8.43 -29.88
N LEU A 211 3.17 -8.22 -28.56
CA LEU A 211 3.53 -6.94 -27.94
C LEU A 211 5.04 -6.66 -28.07
N SER A 212 5.38 -5.37 -28.12
CA SER A 212 6.76 -4.89 -28.04
C SER A 212 7.34 -5.04 -26.62
N PRO A 213 8.67 -5.09 -26.45
CA PRO A 213 9.31 -5.15 -25.13
C PRO A 213 8.86 -4.04 -24.17
N LYS A 214 8.68 -2.82 -24.70
CA LYS A 214 8.22 -1.64 -23.92
C LYS A 214 6.76 -1.79 -23.46
N GLU A 215 5.88 -2.33 -24.31
CA GLU A 215 4.49 -2.59 -23.95
C GLU A 215 4.37 -3.74 -22.95
N LEU A 216 5.18 -4.79 -23.11
CA LEU A 216 5.27 -5.89 -22.15
C LEU A 216 5.75 -5.40 -20.78
N LEU A 217 6.75 -4.53 -20.75
CA LEU A 217 7.21 -3.87 -19.54
C LEU A 217 6.09 -3.04 -18.90
N ALA A 218 5.41 -2.17 -19.66
CA ALA A 218 4.32 -1.35 -19.13
C ALA A 218 3.17 -2.22 -18.57
N LEU A 219 2.83 -3.31 -19.26
CA LEU A 219 1.82 -4.27 -18.83
C LEU A 219 2.26 -5.01 -17.56
N SER A 220 3.54 -5.40 -17.46
CA SER A 220 4.09 -6.01 -16.25
C SER A 220 3.99 -5.10 -15.03
N ILE A 221 4.31 -3.80 -15.18
CA ILE A 221 4.20 -2.80 -14.10
C ILE A 221 2.75 -2.66 -13.63
N LYS A 222 1.79 -2.72 -14.56
CA LYS A 222 0.36 -2.72 -14.22
C LYS A 222 -0.07 -3.97 -13.44
N HIS A 223 0.53 -5.13 -13.70
CA HIS A 223 0.27 -6.33 -12.90
C HIS A 223 0.98 -6.27 -11.53
N LEU A 224 2.19 -5.68 -11.45
CA LEU A 224 2.84 -5.41 -10.16
C LEU A 224 1.99 -4.50 -9.27
N SER A 225 1.30 -3.50 -9.85
CA SER A 225 0.40 -2.62 -9.10
C SER A 225 -0.83 -3.33 -8.51
N ARG A 226 -1.10 -4.55 -8.97
CA ARG A 226 -2.21 -5.41 -8.51
C ARG A 226 -1.71 -6.56 -7.63
N GLU A 227 -0.42 -6.53 -7.25
CA GLU A 227 0.28 -7.59 -6.53
C GLU A 227 0.34 -8.94 -7.28
N GLU A 228 0.07 -8.95 -8.58
CA GLU A 228 0.10 -10.14 -9.44
C GLU A 228 1.55 -10.43 -9.91
N LYS A 229 2.45 -10.70 -8.94
CA LYS A 229 3.90 -10.80 -9.15
C LYS A 229 4.32 -11.91 -10.13
N ASP A 230 3.65 -13.07 -10.11
CA ASP A 230 3.98 -14.20 -10.99
C ASP A 230 3.69 -13.91 -12.46
N LEU A 231 2.57 -13.23 -12.72
CA LEU A 231 2.21 -12.77 -14.06
C LEU A 231 3.18 -11.69 -14.53
N ALA A 232 3.53 -10.74 -13.65
CA ALA A 232 4.52 -9.71 -13.97
C ALA A 232 5.88 -10.30 -14.34
N ILE A 233 6.39 -11.29 -13.60
CA ILE A 233 7.65 -11.98 -13.91
C ILE A 233 7.56 -12.65 -15.28
N SER A 234 6.45 -13.33 -15.59
CA SER A 234 6.27 -14.00 -16.89
C SER A 234 6.32 -13.01 -18.06
N LEU A 235 5.75 -11.82 -17.88
CA LEU A 235 5.76 -10.75 -18.86
C LEU A 235 7.14 -10.09 -19.00
N LEU A 236 7.85 -9.89 -17.88
CA LEU A 236 9.21 -9.37 -17.87
C LEU A 236 10.19 -10.34 -18.54
N LYS A 237 10.04 -11.65 -18.32
CA LYS A 237 10.82 -12.68 -19.03
C LYS A 237 10.59 -12.57 -20.53
N LEU A 238 9.33 -12.50 -20.96
CA LEU A 238 9.00 -12.34 -22.38
C LEU A 238 9.55 -11.03 -22.98
N ALA A 239 9.57 -9.94 -22.21
CA ALA A 239 10.17 -8.68 -22.64
C ALA A 239 11.68 -8.82 -22.85
N LEU A 240 12.37 -9.47 -21.92
CA LEU A 240 13.82 -9.71 -21.97
C LEU A 240 14.22 -10.78 -22.99
N ASP A 241 13.35 -11.75 -23.29
CA ASP A 241 13.56 -12.72 -24.37
C ASP A 241 13.55 -12.03 -25.75
N LYS A 242 12.73 -10.97 -25.89
CA LYS A 242 12.62 -10.17 -27.12
C LYS A 242 13.72 -9.12 -27.23
N ASP A 243 14.06 -8.49 -26.11
CA ASP A 243 15.12 -7.49 -26.02
C ASP A 243 15.97 -7.75 -24.77
N PRO A 244 17.02 -8.59 -24.91
CA PRO A 244 17.94 -8.92 -23.83
C PRO A 244 18.73 -7.72 -23.32
N GLU A 245 18.70 -6.58 -24.01
CA GLU A 245 19.44 -5.37 -23.69
C GLU A 245 18.56 -4.33 -22.97
N HIS A 246 17.29 -4.64 -22.71
CA HIS A 246 16.36 -3.71 -22.10
C HIS A 246 16.65 -3.49 -20.60
N VAL A 247 17.50 -2.50 -20.30
CA VAL A 247 17.95 -2.15 -18.93
C VAL A 247 16.79 -2.00 -17.95
N LYS A 248 15.79 -1.16 -18.26
CA LYS A 248 14.64 -0.94 -17.36
C LYS A 248 13.89 -2.24 -17.01
N ALA A 249 13.75 -3.16 -17.96
CA ALA A 249 13.11 -4.44 -17.71
C ALA A 249 13.96 -5.32 -16.78
N MET A 250 15.29 -5.29 -16.91
CA MET A 250 16.19 -5.96 -15.96
C MET A 250 16.07 -5.40 -14.55
N VAL A 251 16.04 -4.07 -14.39
CA VAL A 251 15.89 -3.43 -13.07
C VAL A 251 14.59 -3.85 -12.40
N VAL A 252 13.47 -3.77 -13.13
CA VAL A 252 12.15 -4.18 -12.62
C VAL A 252 12.10 -5.68 -12.32
N MET A 253 12.74 -6.52 -13.15
CA MET A 253 12.87 -7.95 -12.88
C MET A 253 13.63 -8.22 -11.59
N GLY A 254 14.82 -7.62 -11.43
CA GLY A 254 15.65 -7.76 -10.24
C GLY A 254 14.92 -7.33 -8.96
N GLN A 255 14.24 -6.19 -9.00
CA GLN A 255 13.41 -5.73 -7.88
C GLN A 255 12.27 -6.71 -7.55
N THR A 256 11.58 -7.22 -8.58
CA THR A 256 10.46 -8.15 -8.40
C THR A 256 10.92 -9.49 -7.82
N LEU A 257 12.05 -10.03 -8.29
CA LEU A 257 12.64 -11.26 -7.79
C LEU A 257 13.13 -11.11 -6.34
N MET A 258 13.74 -9.96 -6.00
CA MET A 258 14.11 -9.64 -4.62
C MET A 258 12.87 -9.68 -3.71
N GLN A 259 11.74 -9.11 -4.13
CA GLN A 259 10.50 -9.12 -3.34
C GLN A 259 9.92 -10.53 -3.17
N LYS A 260 10.24 -11.47 -4.05
CA LYS A 260 9.89 -12.89 -3.91
C LYS A 260 10.89 -13.68 -3.05
N GLY A 261 11.99 -13.06 -2.64
CA GLY A 261 13.07 -13.72 -1.90
C GLY A 261 14.06 -14.48 -2.80
N LEU A 262 13.95 -14.37 -4.12
CA LEU A 262 14.88 -14.98 -5.08
C LEU A 262 16.11 -14.09 -5.25
N LEU A 263 16.91 -14.00 -4.19
CA LEU A 263 17.99 -13.01 -4.09
C LEU A 263 19.12 -13.22 -5.10
N VAL A 264 19.47 -14.47 -5.43
CA VAL A 264 20.58 -14.79 -6.35
C VAL A 264 20.23 -14.37 -7.79
N GLU A 265 19.07 -14.82 -8.29
CA GLU A 265 18.57 -14.40 -9.61
C GLU A 265 18.37 -12.88 -9.66
N ALA A 266 17.89 -12.26 -8.58
CA ALA A 266 17.76 -10.81 -8.51
C ALA A 266 19.10 -10.09 -8.69
N SER A 267 20.17 -10.55 -8.02
CA SER A 267 21.50 -9.96 -8.19
C SER A 267 22.02 -10.10 -9.62
N GLU A 268 21.79 -11.23 -10.28
CA GLU A 268 22.26 -11.45 -11.66
C GLU A 268 21.65 -10.43 -12.64
N TYR A 269 20.34 -10.21 -12.57
CA TYR A 269 19.68 -9.21 -13.43
C TYR A 269 20.15 -7.78 -13.15
N LEU A 270 20.39 -7.43 -11.87
CA LEU A 270 20.84 -6.09 -11.49
C LEU A 270 22.29 -5.85 -11.90
N GLU A 271 23.17 -6.84 -11.75
CA GLU A 271 24.56 -6.77 -12.22
C GLU A 271 24.65 -6.67 -13.74
N HIS A 272 23.77 -7.39 -14.43
CA HIS A 272 23.69 -7.30 -15.88
C HIS A 272 23.27 -5.87 -16.30
N ALA A 273 22.27 -5.29 -15.66
CA ALA A 273 21.84 -3.91 -15.91
C ALA A 273 22.99 -2.90 -15.68
N ILE A 274 23.71 -3.03 -14.56
CA ILE A 274 24.87 -2.17 -14.22
C ILE A 274 25.97 -2.31 -15.27
N SER A 275 26.29 -3.54 -15.68
CA SER A 275 27.34 -3.81 -16.66
C SER A 275 27.02 -3.14 -18.00
N LYS A 276 25.76 -3.22 -18.45
CA LYS A 276 25.31 -2.57 -19.69
C LYS A 276 25.41 -1.05 -19.63
N LEU A 277 24.95 -0.46 -18.53
CA LEU A 277 25.04 0.99 -18.30
C LEU A 277 26.49 1.47 -18.14
N SER A 278 27.40 0.61 -17.70
CA SER A 278 28.84 0.93 -17.58
C SER A 278 29.57 0.80 -18.92
N LEU A 279 29.13 -0.09 -19.81
CA LEU A 279 29.70 -0.31 -21.13
C LEU A 279 29.29 0.77 -22.15
N SER A 280 28.15 1.45 -21.96
CA SER A 280 27.66 2.46 -22.91
C SER A 280 28.52 3.73 -22.99
N GLY A 281 29.54 3.89 -22.12
CA GLY A 281 30.64 4.86 -22.25
C GLY A 281 30.26 6.35 -22.16
N HIS A 282 28.98 6.68 -22.23
CA HIS A 282 28.43 8.02 -22.08
C HIS A 282 27.09 7.93 -21.34
N LEU A 283 27.14 8.12 -20.01
CA LEU A 283 25.94 8.35 -19.18
C LEU A 283 25.37 9.75 -19.46
N THR A 284 25.04 10.04 -20.72
CA THR A 284 24.52 11.34 -21.16
C THR A 284 22.99 11.40 -21.14
N GLU A 285 22.31 10.25 -21.22
CA GLU A 285 20.86 10.23 -21.10
C GLU A 285 20.47 10.23 -19.62
N VAL A 286 19.57 11.16 -19.25
CA VAL A 286 19.03 11.27 -17.88
C VAL A 286 18.45 9.93 -17.42
N GLU A 287 17.81 9.18 -18.33
CA GLU A 287 17.30 7.85 -18.03
C GLU A 287 18.40 6.86 -17.68
N ASP A 288 19.55 6.86 -18.35
CA ASP A 288 20.64 5.91 -18.06
C ASP A 288 21.26 6.16 -16.68
N VAL A 289 21.39 7.43 -16.28
CA VAL A 289 21.83 7.81 -14.92
C VAL A 289 20.84 7.31 -13.87
N ASP A 290 19.54 7.53 -14.10
CA ASP A 290 18.47 7.06 -13.21
C ASP A 290 18.47 5.53 -13.05
N HIS A 291 18.58 4.80 -14.17
CA HIS A 291 18.66 3.34 -14.15
C HIS A 291 19.94 2.86 -13.46
N LEU A 292 21.08 3.55 -13.58
CA LEU A 292 22.32 3.17 -12.90
C LEU A 292 22.20 3.33 -11.38
N ILE A 293 21.61 4.44 -10.93
CA ILE A 293 21.33 4.69 -9.52
C ILE A 293 20.42 3.58 -8.97
N LEU A 294 19.27 3.32 -9.62
CA LEU A 294 18.32 2.31 -9.19
C LEU A 294 18.91 0.89 -9.19
N SER A 295 19.67 0.53 -10.24
CA SER A 295 20.30 -0.79 -10.33
C SER A 295 21.32 -0.98 -9.20
N SER A 296 22.16 0.03 -8.94
CA SER A 296 23.17 0.00 -7.88
C SER A 296 22.53 -0.03 -6.49
N GLN A 297 21.45 0.73 -6.30
CA GLN A 297 20.68 0.74 -5.06
C GLN A 297 20.12 -0.65 -4.73
N TRP A 298 19.40 -1.25 -5.69
CA TRP A 298 18.80 -2.56 -5.49
C TRP A 298 19.84 -3.67 -5.41
N ALA A 299 20.94 -3.59 -6.18
CA ALA A 299 22.04 -4.54 -6.04
C ALA A 299 22.62 -4.48 -4.63
N GLY A 300 22.90 -3.27 -4.11
CA GLY A 300 23.37 -3.06 -2.75
C GLY A 300 22.47 -3.73 -1.71
N VAL A 301 21.16 -3.47 -1.79
CA VAL A 301 20.15 -4.08 -0.90
C VAL A 301 20.12 -5.61 -1.03
N VAL A 302 20.17 -6.15 -2.25
CA VAL A 302 20.15 -7.60 -2.50
C VAL A 302 21.38 -8.28 -1.90
N TYR A 303 22.58 -7.76 -2.16
CA TYR A 303 23.83 -8.31 -1.60
C TYR A 303 23.86 -8.23 -0.08
N MET A 304 23.38 -7.13 0.51
CA MET A 304 23.22 -7.02 1.97
C MET A 304 22.28 -8.09 2.53
N LYS A 305 21.15 -8.35 1.87
CA LYS A 305 20.23 -9.44 2.26
C LYS A 305 20.83 -10.83 2.10
N GLN A 306 21.77 -11.02 1.17
CA GLN A 306 22.54 -12.27 1.03
C GLN A 306 23.64 -12.42 2.10
N GLY A 307 23.88 -11.42 2.95
CA GLY A 307 24.98 -11.39 3.92
C GLY A 307 26.33 -10.97 3.32
N LYS A 308 26.37 -10.67 2.01
CA LYS A 308 27.54 -10.17 1.27
C LYS A 308 27.67 -8.66 1.47
N LYS A 309 28.03 -8.27 2.69
CA LYS A 309 28.02 -6.87 3.13
C LYS A 309 29.01 -6.00 2.35
N ALA A 310 30.20 -6.52 2.04
CA ALA A 310 31.25 -5.74 1.37
C ALA A 310 30.84 -5.40 -0.07
N GLU A 311 30.31 -6.37 -0.80
CA GLU A 311 29.81 -6.21 -2.17
C GLU A 311 28.61 -5.27 -2.19
N GLY A 312 27.65 -5.46 -1.27
CA GLY A 312 26.50 -4.58 -1.14
C GLY A 312 26.88 -3.13 -0.87
N LEU A 313 27.89 -2.91 -0.04
CA LEU A 313 28.39 -1.58 0.26
C LEU A 313 29.12 -0.95 -0.92
N ALA A 314 29.91 -1.73 -1.69
CA ALA A 314 30.55 -1.25 -2.91
C ALA A 314 29.54 -0.76 -3.97
N HIS A 315 28.39 -1.43 -4.09
CA HIS A 315 27.30 -0.97 -4.97
C HIS A 315 26.69 0.35 -4.51
N LEU A 316 26.50 0.55 -3.20
CA LEU A 316 25.95 1.79 -2.66
C LEU A 316 26.97 2.95 -2.75
N GLU A 317 28.25 2.67 -2.51
CA GLU A 317 29.34 3.66 -2.67
C GLU A 317 29.47 4.13 -4.13
N ARG A 318 29.13 3.29 -5.12
CA ARG A 318 29.06 3.72 -6.53
C ARG A 318 28.13 4.91 -6.70
N ILE A 319 26.98 4.93 -6.02
CA ILE A 319 26.01 6.04 -6.11
C ILE A 319 26.63 7.33 -5.61
N ALA A 320 27.35 7.29 -4.49
CA ALA A 320 28.03 8.45 -3.92
C ALA A 320 29.16 9.01 -4.79
N ASN A 321 29.69 8.21 -5.72
CA ASN A 321 30.71 8.63 -6.68
C ASN A 321 30.11 9.22 -7.96
N LEU A 322 28.79 9.18 -8.15
CA LEU A 322 28.12 9.84 -9.27
C LEU A 322 28.00 11.34 -9.01
N LYS A 323 28.02 12.13 -10.09
CA LYS A 323 27.65 13.54 -10.01
C LYS A 323 26.16 13.63 -9.65
N GLU A 324 25.82 14.50 -8.71
CA GLU A 324 24.44 14.78 -8.33
C GLU A 324 23.58 15.09 -9.58
N PRO A 325 22.50 14.33 -9.84
CA PRO A 325 21.63 14.57 -10.99
C PRO A 325 20.87 15.89 -10.88
N GLU A 326 20.68 16.56 -12.02
CA GLU A 326 19.88 17.80 -12.11
C GLU A 326 18.38 17.51 -12.22
N ASP A 327 18.02 16.39 -12.85
CA ASP A 327 16.63 15.96 -13.02
C ASP A 327 15.99 15.65 -11.65
N PRO A 328 14.81 16.22 -11.32
CA PRO A 328 14.18 16.05 -10.01
C PRO A 328 13.92 14.59 -9.62
N LYS A 329 13.57 13.73 -10.58
CA LYS A 329 13.27 12.31 -10.32
C LYS A 329 14.56 11.55 -10.00
N SER A 330 15.57 11.69 -10.85
CA SER A 330 16.88 11.06 -10.67
C SER A 330 17.57 11.56 -9.39
N LYS A 331 17.40 12.84 -9.07
CA LYS A 331 17.88 13.46 -7.84
C LYS A 331 17.25 12.86 -6.59
N ALA A 332 15.94 12.59 -6.61
CA ALA A 332 15.27 11.93 -5.50
C ALA A 332 15.85 10.52 -5.26
N HIS A 333 15.99 9.72 -6.32
CA HIS A 333 16.60 8.38 -6.22
C HIS A 333 18.07 8.44 -5.76
N TYR A 334 18.83 9.44 -6.19
CA TYR A 334 20.20 9.66 -5.73
C TYR A 334 20.27 9.84 -4.21
N PHE A 335 19.44 10.73 -3.63
CA PHE A 335 19.40 10.93 -2.18
C PHE A 335 18.84 9.74 -1.41
N ASP A 336 17.87 9.00 -1.97
CA ASP A 336 17.41 7.73 -1.40
C ASP A 336 18.54 6.69 -1.36
N GLY A 337 19.38 6.64 -2.40
CA GLY A 337 20.59 5.82 -2.44
C GLY A 337 21.63 6.22 -1.40
N LEU A 338 21.87 7.52 -1.20
CA LEU A 338 22.77 8.03 -0.16
C LEU A 338 22.25 7.73 1.25
N LEU A 339 20.94 7.76 1.46
CA LEU A 339 20.35 7.38 2.73
C LEU A 339 20.59 5.90 3.03
N LEU A 340 20.40 5.02 2.05
CA LEU A 340 20.72 3.60 2.18
C LEU A 340 22.22 3.37 2.42
N LEU A 341 23.10 4.11 1.74
CA LEU A 341 24.54 4.07 2.00
C LEU A 341 24.88 4.49 3.43
N SER A 342 24.27 5.57 3.95
CA SER A 342 24.50 6.01 5.32
C SER A 342 24.10 4.93 6.34
N SER A 343 22.95 4.27 6.13
CA SER A 343 22.51 3.15 6.98
C SER A 343 23.48 1.97 6.91
N ALA A 344 23.94 1.61 5.70
CA ALA A 344 24.91 0.54 5.47
C ALA A 344 26.26 0.81 6.16
N LEU A 345 26.71 2.07 6.15
CA LEU A 345 27.95 2.51 6.80
C LEU A 345 27.83 2.45 8.33
N LEU A 346 26.69 2.84 8.90
CA LEU A 346 26.43 2.69 10.34
C LEU A 346 26.48 1.24 10.78
N ASP A 347 25.84 0.33 10.03
CA ASP A 347 25.88 -1.11 10.30
C ASP A 347 27.30 -1.71 10.16
N SER A 348 28.19 -1.02 9.47
CA SER A 348 29.60 -1.40 9.29
C SER A 348 30.54 -0.68 10.28
N GLY A 349 30.01 0.13 11.20
CA GLY A 349 30.79 0.91 12.17
C GLY A 349 31.47 2.16 11.61
N ARG A 350 31.25 2.51 10.33
CA ARG A 350 31.84 3.67 9.64
C ARG A 350 31.00 4.93 9.89
N LYS A 351 30.80 5.28 11.17
CA LYS A 351 29.88 6.35 11.61
C LYS A 351 30.20 7.73 11.02
N ALA A 352 31.47 8.13 11.03
CA ALA A 352 31.87 9.45 10.53
C ALA A 352 31.53 9.65 9.04
N GLU A 353 31.69 8.61 8.24
CA GLU A 353 31.32 8.64 6.82
C GLU A 353 29.81 8.61 6.63
N ALA A 354 29.09 7.83 7.45
CA ALA A 354 27.63 7.81 7.44
C ALA A 354 27.04 9.20 7.72
N LEU A 355 27.56 9.91 8.72
CA LEU A 355 27.13 11.27 9.08
C LEU A 355 27.33 12.27 7.94
N LYS A 356 28.43 12.14 7.18
CA LYS A 356 28.68 12.99 6.00
C LYS A 356 27.55 12.86 4.98
N PHE A 357 27.15 11.64 4.65
CA PHE A 357 26.06 11.41 3.69
C PHE A 357 24.70 11.78 4.26
N LEU A 358 24.46 11.49 5.55
CA LEU A 358 23.19 11.81 6.19
C LEU A 358 22.94 13.33 6.23
N ARG A 359 23.97 14.15 6.46
CA ARG A 359 23.86 15.61 6.37
C ARG A 359 23.47 16.10 4.97
N LEU A 360 23.97 15.46 3.91
CA LEU A 360 23.56 15.76 2.53
C LEU A 360 22.08 15.41 2.31
N VAL A 361 21.64 14.24 2.82
CA VAL A 361 20.24 13.80 2.74
C VAL A 361 19.30 14.75 3.49
N VAL A 362 19.69 15.21 4.69
CA VAL A 362 18.91 16.18 5.48
C VAL A 362 18.85 17.54 4.79
N ALA A 363 19.95 17.99 4.18
CA ALA A 363 19.97 19.23 3.41
C ALA A 363 19.01 19.19 2.20
N TYR A 364 18.86 18.03 1.57
CA TYR A 364 17.87 17.83 0.50
C TYR A 364 16.43 17.67 1.04
N ASN A 365 16.26 16.88 2.11
CA ASN A 365 14.96 16.59 2.71
C ASN A 365 15.06 16.64 4.24
N PRO A 366 14.67 17.76 4.87
CA PRO A 366 14.77 17.96 6.31
C PRO A 366 13.97 16.97 7.16
N ASN A 367 13.05 16.19 6.56
CA ASN A 367 12.28 15.17 7.28
C ASN A 367 13.17 14.05 7.87
N TYR A 368 14.42 13.93 7.43
CA TYR A 368 15.38 12.95 7.96
C TYR A 368 16.25 13.50 9.11
N ASN A 369 16.01 14.74 9.57
CA ASN A 369 16.83 15.36 10.62
C ASN A 369 16.84 14.56 11.93
N TYR A 370 15.74 13.89 12.26
CA TYR A 370 15.68 13.02 13.46
C TYR A 370 16.71 11.89 13.43
N LEU A 371 17.03 11.35 12.24
CA LEU A 371 18.06 10.32 12.10
C LEU A 371 19.46 10.89 12.34
N LEU A 372 19.71 12.13 11.93
CA LEU A 372 20.98 12.79 12.15
C LEU A 372 21.20 13.03 13.65
N GLU A 373 20.20 13.56 14.33
CA GLU A 373 20.24 13.77 15.79
C GLU A 373 20.43 12.45 16.55
N GLU A 374 19.72 11.38 16.18
CA GLU A 374 19.87 10.06 16.82
C GLU A 374 21.31 9.54 16.73
N VAL A 375 21.91 9.61 15.53
CA VAL A 375 23.28 9.14 15.31
C VAL A 375 24.31 10.03 16.01
N GLU A 376 24.13 11.35 16.02
CA GLU A 376 25.05 12.26 16.72
C GLU A 376 24.99 12.05 18.24
N ASN A 377 23.80 11.91 18.82
CA ASN A 377 23.62 11.74 20.27
C ASN A 377 24.13 10.39 20.82
N GLU A 378 24.26 9.34 20.00
CA GLU A 378 24.89 8.07 20.44
C GLU A 378 26.37 8.24 20.86
N GLU A 379 27.07 9.30 20.41
CA GLU A 379 28.43 9.61 20.86
C GLU A 379 28.46 10.10 22.32
N ASP A 380 27.48 10.92 22.70
CA ASP A 380 27.44 11.54 24.02
C ASP A 380 27.12 10.52 25.12
N ASN A 381 26.30 9.50 24.84
CA ASN A 381 25.99 8.46 25.83
C ASN A 381 27.19 7.57 26.13
N PHE A 382 27.98 7.16 25.13
CA PHE A 382 29.15 6.30 25.38
C PHE A 382 30.28 7.07 26.10
N ALA A 383 30.53 8.31 25.70
CA ALA A 383 31.54 9.15 26.36
C ALA A 383 31.12 9.55 27.79
N SER A 384 29.84 9.88 28.01
CA SER A 384 29.32 10.21 29.34
C SER A 384 29.30 9.00 30.28
N ASP A 385 28.98 7.79 29.79
CA ASP A 385 29.01 6.56 30.61
C ASP A 385 30.43 6.21 31.07
N LEU A 386 31.45 6.41 30.23
CA LEU A 386 32.86 6.26 30.59
C LEU A 386 33.31 7.29 31.64
N VAL A 387 32.86 8.54 31.51
CA VAL A 387 33.17 9.61 32.47
C VAL A 387 32.45 9.38 33.81
N ASN A 388 31.21 8.90 33.78
CA ASN A 388 30.41 8.57 34.97
C ASN A 388 30.87 7.29 35.67
N SER A 389 31.46 6.33 34.94
CA SER A 389 32.15 5.17 35.52
C SER A 389 33.37 5.62 36.30
N ARG A 390 34.20 6.51 35.73
CA ARG A 390 35.45 6.97 36.36
C ARG A 390 35.26 7.87 37.58
N ARG A 391 34.09 8.52 37.71
CA ARG A 391 33.75 9.39 38.85
C ARG A 391 33.10 8.65 40.03
N ARG A 392 32.73 7.38 39.88
CA ARG A 392 32.16 6.57 40.97
C ARG A 392 33.22 5.91 41.88
N ASP A 393 34.49 5.95 41.47
CA ASP A 393 35.61 5.30 42.17
C ASP A 393 36.50 6.27 42.97
N TYR A 394 36.01 7.48 43.30
CA TYR A 394 36.73 8.44 44.16
C TYR A 394 35.95 8.80 45.42
#